data_AF-A0A7C4E3V9-F1
#
_entry.id   AF-A0A7C4E3V9-F1
#
_cell.length_a   1.000
_cell.length_b   1.000
_cell.length_c   1.000
_cell.angle_alpha   90.00
_cell.angle_beta   90.00
_cell.angle_gamma   90.00
#
_symmetry.space_group_name_H-M   'P 1'
#
loop_
_entity.id
_entity.type
_entity.pdbx_description
1 polymer ?
#
loop_
_entity_poly.entity_id
_entity_poly.type
_entity_poly.pdbx_seq_one_letter_code
_entity_poly.pdbx_strand_id
1 'polypeptide(L)'
;MGVVFQPIAPRPAPVKTEGFIPWVRANLFGDWKSSIATLAIVALGIYYLPGLFSWAVADAVLTPDANVCQKARGTGACWAVIGEKFRLIVFGRYPYEQQWRPELATTLLVALLIVSCIRYFWKPWLALLWVVVVPAFFVLMGGGAFGLESVPTDQWGGLPLTIMLATFGIVLAYPLAIVVALGRRSSLPAIRTLCIVYIELVRGVPLISVLFMASFMFPLFLPVGKSPDVLVRVLVGITLFSAAYLAEVVSG
;
A
#
# COMPACT_ATOMS: atom_id res chain seq x y z
N MET A 1 -15.92 43.97 -63.72
CA MET A 1 -15.98 42.50 -63.78
C MET A 1 -16.19 42.00 -62.37
N GLY A 2 -17.36 41.41 -62.09
CA GLY A 2 -17.71 40.93 -60.75
C GLY A 2 -16.96 39.64 -60.40
N VAL A 3 -16.44 39.56 -59.18
CA VAL A 3 -15.79 38.36 -58.65
C VAL A 3 -16.86 37.30 -58.43
N VAL A 4 -16.83 36.22 -59.22
CA VAL A 4 -17.75 35.10 -59.09
C VAL A 4 -17.37 34.32 -57.83
N PHE A 5 -18.28 34.26 -56.85
CA PHE A 5 -18.12 33.47 -55.65
C PHE A 5 -18.06 31.97 -56.03
N GLN A 6 -16.91 31.33 -55.79
CA GLN A 6 -16.73 29.90 -55.93
C GLN A 6 -16.97 29.24 -54.56
N PRO A 7 -18.10 28.53 -54.35
CA PRO A 7 -18.36 27.85 -53.10
C PRO A 7 -17.36 26.70 -52.91
N ILE A 8 -16.61 26.76 -51.82
CA ILE A 8 -15.71 25.68 -51.41
C ILE A 8 -16.58 24.49 -50.96
N ALA A 9 -16.29 23.30 -51.50
CA ALA A 9 -17.01 22.08 -51.15
C ALA A 9 -16.95 21.82 -49.62
N PRO A 10 -18.06 21.41 -48.99
CA PRO A 10 -18.08 21.13 -47.56
C PRO A 10 -17.12 19.98 -47.24
N ARG A 11 -16.22 20.22 -46.28
CA ARG A 11 -15.31 19.17 -45.78
C ARG A 11 -16.13 18.09 -45.06
N PRO A 12 -15.74 16.81 -45.16
CA PRO A 12 -16.39 15.75 -44.41
C PRO A 12 -16.31 16.02 -42.90
N ALA A 13 -17.36 15.64 -42.18
CA ALA A 13 -17.42 15.82 -40.73
C ALA A 13 -16.24 15.11 -40.06
N PRO A 14 -15.58 15.74 -39.07
CA PRO A 14 -14.46 15.11 -38.36
C PRO A 14 -14.92 13.80 -37.71
N VAL A 15 -14.12 12.75 -37.92
CA VAL A 15 -14.36 11.45 -37.30
C VAL A 15 -14.31 11.64 -35.79
N LYS A 16 -15.30 11.13 -35.04
CA LYS A 16 -15.29 11.21 -33.57
C LYS A 16 -14.07 10.46 -33.04
N THR A 17 -13.08 11.19 -32.55
CA THR A 17 -11.84 10.66 -31.95
C THR A 17 -11.98 10.38 -30.45
N GLU A 18 -13.06 10.86 -29.83
CA GLU A 18 -13.34 10.73 -28.40
C GLU A 18 -14.56 9.85 -28.15
N GLY A 19 -14.49 9.03 -27.09
CA GLY A 19 -15.56 8.12 -26.67
C GLY A 19 -15.11 6.67 -26.51
N PHE A 20 -16.03 5.82 -26.02
CA PHE A 20 -15.73 4.42 -25.69
C PHE A 20 -15.28 3.59 -26.90
N ILE A 21 -15.97 3.70 -28.04
CA ILE A 21 -15.66 2.91 -29.25
C ILE A 21 -14.30 3.29 -29.85
N PRO A 22 -13.97 4.58 -30.07
CA PRO A 22 -12.63 4.99 -30.48
C PRO A 22 -11.54 4.56 -29.48
N TRP A 23 -11.81 4.64 -28.17
CA TRP A 23 -10.87 4.21 -27.13
C TRP A 23 -10.57 2.71 -27.19
N VAL A 24 -11.58 1.86 -27.37
CA VAL A 24 -11.38 0.40 -27.51
C VAL A 24 -10.53 0.08 -28.73
N ARG A 25 -10.81 0.71 -29.87
CA ARG A 25 -10.04 0.50 -31.10
C ARG A 25 -8.60 1.00 -30.96
N ALA A 26 -8.38 2.13 -30.31
CA ALA A 26 -7.04 2.69 -30.12
C ALA A 26 -6.22 1.89 -29.09
N ASN A 27 -6.81 1.45 -27.98
CA ASN A 27 -6.08 0.87 -26.86
C ASN A 27 -6.05 -0.66 -26.85
N LEU A 28 -7.15 -1.35 -27.19
CA LEU A 28 -7.21 -2.82 -27.18
C LEU A 28 -6.81 -3.43 -28.53
N PHE A 29 -7.18 -2.77 -29.63
CA PHE A 29 -6.99 -3.29 -30.99
C PHE A 29 -6.14 -2.36 -31.88
N GLY A 30 -5.34 -1.47 -31.27
CA GLY A 30 -4.56 -0.47 -32.00
C GLY A 30 -3.47 -1.08 -32.89
N ASP A 31 -2.83 -2.15 -32.42
CA ASP A 31 -1.81 -2.91 -33.14
C ASP A 31 -2.15 -4.41 -33.17
N TRP A 32 -1.53 -5.16 -34.10
CA TRP A 32 -1.74 -6.61 -34.20
C TRP A 32 -1.27 -7.35 -32.93
N LYS A 33 -0.18 -6.91 -32.30
CA LYS A 33 0.32 -7.47 -31.03
C LYS A 33 -0.69 -7.24 -29.90
N SER A 34 -1.21 -6.03 -29.77
CA SER A 34 -2.23 -5.66 -28.78
C SER A 34 -3.54 -6.41 -29.01
N SER A 35 -3.91 -6.61 -30.28
CA SER A 35 -5.08 -7.40 -30.66
C SER A 35 -4.95 -8.87 -30.26
N ILE A 36 -3.80 -9.50 -30.55
CA ILE A 36 -3.54 -10.88 -30.13
C ILE A 36 -3.47 -11.00 -28.61
N ALA A 37 -2.77 -10.08 -27.93
CA ALA A 37 -2.68 -10.07 -26.48
C ALA A 37 -4.07 -9.93 -25.83
N THR A 38 -4.89 -9.02 -26.33
CA THR A 38 -6.28 -8.83 -25.88
C THR A 38 -7.10 -10.09 -26.09
N LEU A 39 -7.07 -10.68 -27.29
CA LEU A 39 -7.81 -11.91 -27.60
C LEU A 39 -7.34 -13.08 -26.73
N ALA A 40 -6.04 -13.21 -26.51
CA ALA A 40 -5.47 -14.25 -25.65
C ALA A 40 -5.90 -14.07 -24.18
N ILE A 41 -5.83 -12.84 -23.64
CA ILE A 41 -6.26 -12.54 -22.27
C ILE A 41 -7.76 -12.81 -22.11
N VAL A 42 -8.58 -12.39 -23.08
CA VAL A 42 -10.03 -12.64 -23.06
C VAL A 42 -10.33 -14.14 -23.16
N ALA A 43 -9.66 -14.88 -24.04
CA ALA A 43 -9.84 -16.32 -24.17
C ALA A 43 -9.43 -17.08 -22.90
N LEU A 44 -8.29 -16.74 -22.31
CA LEU A 44 -7.86 -17.29 -21.01
C LEU A 44 -8.86 -16.91 -19.91
N GLY A 45 -9.35 -15.67 -19.92
CA GLY A 45 -10.38 -15.20 -19.00
C GLY A 45 -11.65 -16.03 -19.11
N ILE A 46 -12.19 -16.23 -20.31
CA ILE A 46 -13.39 -17.05 -20.55
C ILE A 46 -13.17 -18.50 -20.10
N TYR A 47 -11.95 -19.04 -20.26
CA TYR A 47 -11.62 -20.40 -19.85
C TYR A 47 -11.50 -20.56 -18.32
N TYR A 48 -10.78 -19.65 -17.64
CA TYR A 48 -10.47 -19.78 -16.21
C TYR A 48 -11.48 -19.11 -15.27
N LEU A 49 -12.12 -18.01 -15.67
CA LEU A 49 -13.07 -17.27 -14.82
C LEU A 49 -14.24 -18.13 -14.34
N PRO A 50 -14.87 -19.00 -15.15
CA PRO A 50 -15.96 -19.84 -14.68
C PRO A 50 -15.53 -20.77 -13.55
N GLY A 51 -14.36 -21.41 -13.67
CA GLY A 51 -13.81 -22.30 -12.63
C GLY A 51 -13.38 -21.53 -11.38
N LEU A 52 -12.82 -20.33 -11.55
CA LEU A 52 -12.50 -19.46 -10.42
C LEU A 52 -13.77 -18.99 -9.70
N PHE A 53 -14.83 -18.64 -10.44
CA PHE A 53 -16.10 -18.20 -9.88
C PHE A 53 -16.84 -19.33 -9.17
N SER A 54 -16.86 -20.54 -9.76
CA SER A 54 -17.48 -21.69 -9.11
C SER A 54 -16.75 -22.02 -7.81
N TRP A 55 -15.42 -22.09 -7.85
CA TRP A 55 -14.60 -22.31 -6.66
C TRP A 55 -14.79 -21.21 -5.60
N ALA A 56 -14.75 -19.94 -5.99
CA ALA A 56 -14.77 -18.82 -5.06
C ALA A 56 -16.16 -18.53 -4.48
N VAL A 57 -17.23 -18.79 -5.23
CA VAL A 57 -18.58 -18.33 -4.88
C VAL A 57 -19.59 -19.49 -4.87
N ALA A 58 -19.68 -20.27 -5.96
CA ALA A 58 -20.74 -21.27 -6.09
C ALA A 58 -20.56 -22.44 -5.12
N ASP A 59 -19.34 -22.94 -4.99
CA ASP A 59 -18.95 -24.08 -4.16
C ASP A 59 -18.33 -23.64 -2.82
N ALA A 60 -18.50 -22.37 -2.46
CA ALA A 60 -17.94 -21.77 -1.26
C ALA A 60 -18.53 -22.36 0.03
N VAL A 61 -17.64 -22.71 0.98
CA VAL A 61 -18.04 -23.14 2.33
C VAL A 61 -18.00 -21.94 3.28
N LEU A 62 -19.17 -21.54 3.76
CA LEU A 62 -19.36 -20.45 4.73
C LEU A 62 -19.56 -20.95 6.17
N THR A 63 -19.85 -22.24 6.36
CA THR A 63 -20.10 -22.84 7.67
C THR A 63 -18.82 -22.92 8.51
N PRO A 64 -18.82 -22.49 9.78
CA PRO A 64 -17.66 -22.47 10.66
C PRO A 64 -17.29 -23.88 11.20
N ASP A 65 -17.02 -24.81 10.28
CA ASP A 65 -16.57 -26.18 10.60
C ASP A 65 -15.31 -26.53 9.78
N ALA A 66 -14.24 -26.86 10.49
CA ALA A 66 -12.95 -27.22 9.90
C ALA A 66 -13.03 -28.51 9.05
N ASN A 67 -13.85 -29.49 9.43
CA ASN A 67 -13.97 -30.74 8.69
C ASN A 67 -14.69 -30.56 7.36
N VAL A 68 -15.71 -29.70 7.32
CA VAL A 68 -16.43 -29.35 6.08
C VAL A 68 -15.51 -28.61 5.12
N CYS A 69 -14.72 -27.66 5.67
CA CYS A 69 -13.69 -26.94 4.92
C CYS A 69 -12.62 -27.86 4.31
N GLN A 70 -12.15 -28.88 5.06
CA GLN A 70 -11.18 -29.85 4.53
C GLN A 70 -11.77 -30.76 3.45
N LYS A 71 -13.07 -31.08 3.52
CA LYS A 71 -13.76 -31.88 2.49
C LYS A 71 -13.92 -31.12 1.17
N ALA A 72 -14.09 -29.80 1.22
CA ALA A 72 -14.19 -28.94 0.04
C ALA A 72 -12.82 -28.53 -0.56
N ARG A 73 -11.71 -29.11 -0.05
CA ARG A 73 -10.36 -28.76 -0.48
C ARG A 73 -10.14 -29.15 -1.94
N GLY A 74 -10.01 -28.15 -2.81
CA GLY A 74 -9.82 -28.32 -4.25
C GLY A 74 -11.11 -28.18 -5.08
N THR A 75 -12.28 -28.13 -4.44
CA THR A 75 -13.57 -27.91 -5.10
C THR A 75 -14.15 -26.53 -4.79
N GLY A 76 -13.95 -26.01 -3.58
CA GLY A 76 -14.49 -24.73 -3.14
C GLY A 76 -13.60 -23.94 -2.19
N ALA A 77 -13.82 -22.63 -2.14
CA ALA A 77 -13.16 -21.71 -1.23
C ALA A 77 -13.77 -21.80 0.18
N CYS A 78 -12.93 -21.74 1.20
CA CYS A 78 -13.36 -21.82 2.60
C CYS A 78 -13.41 -20.41 3.23
N TRP A 79 -14.52 -19.72 3.03
CA TRP A 79 -14.77 -18.37 3.57
C TRP A 79 -15.09 -18.37 5.07
N ALA A 80 -15.44 -19.53 5.63
CA ALA A 80 -15.63 -19.73 7.06
C ALA A 80 -14.46 -19.21 7.92
N VAL A 81 -13.21 -19.37 7.44
CA VAL A 81 -12.01 -18.87 8.12
C VAL A 81 -12.04 -17.34 8.24
N ILE A 82 -12.50 -16.65 7.19
CA ILE A 82 -12.60 -15.20 7.19
C ILE A 82 -13.69 -14.76 8.16
N GLY A 83 -14.86 -15.41 8.19
CA GLY A 83 -15.91 -15.12 9.18
C GLY A 83 -15.41 -15.27 10.62
N GLU A 84 -14.76 -16.39 10.94
CA GLU A 84 -14.27 -16.70 12.30
C GLU A 84 -13.05 -15.89 12.72
N LYS A 85 -12.17 -15.53 11.78
CA LYS A 85 -10.89 -14.85 12.05
C LYS A 85 -10.85 -13.40 11.59
N PHE A 86 -11.96 -12.86 11.08
CA PHE A 86 -12.06 -11.47 10.61
C PHE A 86 -11.48 -10.50 11.64
N ARG A 87 -11.85 -10.67 12.90
CA ARG A 87 -11.38 -9.85 14.01
C ARG A 87 -9.86 -9.89 14.20
N LEU A 88 -9.27 -11.07 14.13
CA LEU A 88 -7.81 -11.25 14.25
C LEU A 88 -7.08 -10.66 13.03
N ILE A 89 -7.67 -10.75 11.85
CA ILE A 89 -7.13 -10.15 10.62
C ILE A 89 -7.15 -8.63 10.70
N VAL A 90 -8.26 -8.04 11.17
CA VAL A 90 -8.44 -6.58 11.21
C VAL A 90 -7.76 -5.93 12.41
N PHE A 91 -7.90 -6.49 13.62
CA PHE A 91 -7.41 -5.85 14.85
C PHE A 91 -6.20 -6.56 15.48
N GLY A 92 -5.75 -7.68 14.93
CA GLY A 92 -4.66 -8.45 15.52
C GLY A 92 -5.03 -8.99 16.90
N ARG A 93 -4.11 -8.86 17.86
CA ARG A 93 -4.26 -9.36 19.23
C ARG A 93 -4.87 -8.32 20.19
N TYR A 94 -5.41 -7.22 19.66
CA TYR A 94 -5.94 -6.13 20.48
C TYR A 94 -7.15 -6.60 21.33
N PRO A 95 -7.23 -6.22 22.63
CA PRO A 95 -8.30 -6.65 23.53
C PRO A 95 -9.71 -6.35 22.99
N TYR A 96 -10.63 -7.31 23.15
CA TYR A 96 -11.96 -7.24 22.53
C TYR A 96 -12.78 -6.01 22.94
N GLU A 97 -12.84 -5.73 24.24
CA GLU A 97 -13.60 -4.61 24.81
C GLU A 97 -13.10 -3.23 24.34
N GLN A 98 -11.87 -3.17 23.82
CA GLN A 98 -11.20 -1.93 23.45
C GLN A 98 -11.07 -1.74 21.93
N GLN A 99 -11.67 -2.61 21.11
CA GLN A 99 -11.52 -2.58 19.63
C GLN A 99 -12.06 -1.32 18.96
N TRP A 100 -12.98 -0.61 19.60
CA TRP A 100 -13.44 0.70 19.14
C TRP A 100 -12.29 1.73 19.05
N ARG A 101 -11.23 1.58 19.87
CA ARG A 101 -10.07 2.47 19.85
C ARG A 101 -9.24 2.33 18.57
N PRO A 102 -8.74 1.14 18.17
CA PRO A 102 -8.05 0.97 16.90
C PRO A 102 -8.95 1.24 15.70
N GLU A 103 -10.25 0.96 15.77
CA GLU A 103 -11.20 1.30 14.70
C GLU A 103 -11.26 2.82 14.48
N LEU A 104 -11.48 3.58 15.56
CA LEU A 104 -11.52 5.04 15.49
C LEU A 104 -10.18 5.63 15.06
N ALA A 105 -9.08 5.17 15.67
CA ALA A 105 -7.73 5.62 15.33
C ALA A 105 -7.42 5.41 13.85
N THR A 106 -7.72 4.21 13.34
CA THR A 106 -7.45 3.89 11.93
C THR A 106 -8.36 4.65 10.99
N THR A 107 -9.63 4.81 11.32
CA THR A 107 -10.58 5.60 10.53
C THR A 107 -10.13 7.06 10.41
N LEU A 108 -9.69 7.66 11.51
CA LEU A 108 -9.14 9.02 11.51
C LEU A 108 -7.88 9.14 10.65
N LEU A 109 -6.96 8.18 10.77
CA LEU A 109 -5.72 8.18 9.98
C LEU A 109 -6.01 7.99 8.48
N VAL A 110 -6.89 7.06 8.11
CA VAL A 110 -7.29 6.84 6.71
C VAL A 110 -8.00 8.06 6.15
N ALA A 111 -8.92 8.67 6.89
CA ALA A 111 -9.60 9.89 6.48
C ALA A 111 -8.59 11.03 6.23
N LEU A 112 -7.61 11.19 7.11
CA LEU A 112 -6.52 12.16 6.94
C LEU A 112 -5.69 11.88 5.68
N LEU A 113 -5.36 10.62 5.40
CA LEU A 113 -4.64 10.22 4.19
C LEU A 113 -5.45 10.55 2.92
N ILE A 114 -6.74 10.19 2.90
CA ILE A 114 -7.64 10.48 1.76
C ILE A 114 -7.70 11.99 1.50
N VAL A 115 -7.90 12.79 2.55
CA VAL A 115 -7.91 14.26 2.46
C VAL A 115 -6.57 14.78 1.95
N SER A 116 -5.45 14.20 2.39
CA SER A 116 -4.09 14.56 1.94
C SER A 116 -3.84 14.21 0.47
N CYS A 117 -4.45 13.15 -0.06
CA CYS A 117 -4.34 12.79 -1.48
C CYS A 117 -5.12 13.72 -2.41
N ILE A 118 -6.09 14.48 -1.90
CA ILE A 118 -6.94 15.36 -2.71
C ILE A 118 -6.35 16.78 -2.71
N ARG A 119 -5.84 17.20 -3.87
CA ARG A 119 -5.12 18.49 -4.03
C ARG A 119 -5.92 19.73 -3.61
N TYR A 120 -7.24 19.66 -3.66
CA TYR A 120 -8.17 20.72 -3.24
C TYR A 120 -8.03 21.09 -1.75
N PHE A 121 -7.66 20.13 -0.89
CA PHE A 121 -7.59 20.33 0.57
C PHE A 121 -6.20 20.76 1.07
N TRP A 122 -5.23 20.97 0.19
CA TRP A 122 -3.86 21.37 0.57
C TRP A 122 -3.78 22.84 0.99
N LYS A 123 -4.24 23.09 2.22
CA LYS A 123 -4.24 24.37 2.93
C LYS A 123 -3.51 24.17 4.26
N PRO A 124 -3.08 25.23 4.96
CA PRO A 124 -2.30 25.10 6.20
C PRO A 124 -3.01 24.31 7.32
N TRP A 125 -4.35 24.28 7.34
CA TRP A 125 -5.10 23.45 8.30
C TRP A 125 -4.85 21.95 8.14
N LEU A 126 -4.42 21.49 6.96
CA LEU A 126 -4.07 20.09 6.75
C LEU A 126 -2.86 19.70 7.60
N ALA A 127 -1.86 20.59 7.72
CA ALA A 127 -0.71 20.36 8.59
C ALA A 127 -1.13 20.31 10.07
N LEU A 128 -2.06 21.17 10.49
CA LEU A 128 -2.64 21.12 11.83
C LEU A 128 -3.37 19.80 12.08
N LEU A 129 -4.12 19.28 11.10
CA LEU A 129 -4.75 17.97 11.24
C LEU A 129 -3.73 16.85 11.40
N TRP A 130 -2.63 16.86 10.65
CA TRP A 130 -1.55 15.89 10.85
C TRP A 130 -0.99 15.96 12.28
N VAL A 131 -0.75 17.16 12.79
CA VAL A 131 -0.26 17.38 14.17
C VAL A 131 -1.27 16.93 15.23
N VAL A 132 -2.56 16.94 14.96
CA VAL A 132 -3.60 16.51 15.91
C VAL A 132 -3.90 15.00 15.82
N VAL A 133 -4.10 14.49 14.60
CA VAL A 133 -4.53 13.11 14.36
C VAL A 133 -3.41 12.12 14.66
N VAL A 134 -2.15 12.47 14.41
CA VAL A 134 -1.01 11.57 14.69
C VAL A 134 -0.88 11.26 16.19
N PRO A 135 -0.79 12.26 17.10
CA PRO A 135 -0.81 11.98 18.53
C PRO A 135 -2.11 11.29 18.98
N ALA A 136 -3.27 11.69 18.45
CA ALA A 136 -4.54 11.04 18.76
C ALA A 136 -4.51 9.54 18.42
N PHE A 137 -3.91 9.16 17.28
CA PHE A 137 -3.72 7.76 16.89
C PHE A 137 -2.91 6.99 17.95
N PHE A 138 -1.76 7.53 18.37
CA PHE A 138 -0.91 6.86 19.37
C PHE A 138 -1.57 6.79 20.75
N VAL A 139 -2.28 7.83 21.16
CA VAL A 139 -3.04 7.84 22.43
C VAL A 139 -4.19 6.83 22.42
N LEU A 140 -4.94 6.74 21.31
CA LEU A 140 -6.02 5.77 21.18
C LEU A 140 -5.50 4.33 21.16
N MET A 141 -4.42 4.08 20.43
CA MET A 141 -3.83 2.73 20.29
C MET A 141 -3.14 2.27 21.58
N GLY A 142 -2.28 3.11 22.17
CA GLY A 142 -1.48 2.76 23.34
C GLY A 142 -2.18 2.91 24.66
N GLY A 143 -3.17 3.81 24.77
CA GLY A 143 -3.77 4.16 26.04
C GLY A 143 -2.80 4.89 26.97
N GLY A 144 -3.06 4.85 28.29
CA GLY A 144 -2.24 5.51 29.30
C GLY A 144 -2.51 6.99 29.50
N ALA A 145 -3.43 7.58 28.74
CA ALA A 145 -3.91 8.95 28.91
C ALA A 145 -5.45 8.97 29.00
N PHE A 146 -6.01 9.98 29.67
CA PHE A 146 -7.47 10.18 29.79
C PHE A 146 -8.23 8.99 30.41
N GLY A 147 -7.59 8.21 31.29
CA GLY A 147 -8.20 7.03 31.94
C GLY A 147 -8.28 5.79 31.05
N LEU A 148 -7.67 5.81 29.87
CA LEU A 148 -7.60 4.65 28.97
C LEU A 148 -6.60 3.62 29.49
N GLU A 149 -7.03 2.37 29.62
CA GLU A 149 -6.13 1.23 29.90
C GLU A 149 -4.99 1.17 28.88
N SER A 150 -3.77 0.94 29.38
CA SER A 150 -2.56 0.86 28.56
C SER A 150 -2.49 -0.48 27.84
N VAL A 151 -2.44 -0.46 26.51
CA VAL A 151 -2.29 -1.67 25.68
C VAL A 151 -0.87 -1.70 25.11
N PRO A 152 -0.06 -2.72 25.47
CA PRO A 152 1.31 -2.80 25.00
C PRO A 152 1.39 -3.04 23.48
N THR A 153 2.48 -2.54 22.88
CA THR A 153 2.74 -2.54 21.44
C THR A 153 2.89 -3.92 20.81
N ASP A 154 3.18 -4.96 21.61
CA ASP A 154 3.25 -6.36 21.19
C ASP A 154 1.87 -6.96 20.84
N GLN A 155 0.79 -6.36 21.35
CA GLN A 155 -0.58 -6.73 21.04
C GLN A 155 -1.14 -5.96 19.84
N TRP A 156 -0.45 -4.95 19.35
CA TRP A 156 -0.86 -4.19 18.19
C TRP A 156 -0.69 -5.06 16.94
N GLY A 157 -1.66 -5.01 16.03
CA GLY A 157 -1.63 -5.82 14.82
C GLY A 157 -2.75 -5.46 13.85
N GLY A 158 -2.87 -6.27 12.81
CA GLY A 158 -3.88 -6.11 11.78
C GLY A 158 -3.77 -4.79 11.01
N LEU A 159 -4.92 -4.32 10.55
CA LEU A 159 -5.10 -3.14 9.71
C LEU A 159 -4.58 -1.83 10.35
N PRO A 160 -4.80 -1.52 11.65
CA PRO A 160 -4.21 -0.35 12.30
C PRO A 160 -2.70 -0.31 12.21
N LEU A 161 -2.03 -1.43 12.50
CA LEU A 161 -0.57 -1.53 12.48
C LEU A 161 -0.03 -1.38 11.06
N THR A 162 -0.67 -2.04 10.08
CA THR A 162 -0.26 -1.94 8.67
C THR A 162 -0.35 -0.52 8.14
N ILE A 163 -1.48 0.17 8.36
CA ILE A 163 -1.68 1.54 7.88
C ILE A 163 -0.71 2.50 8.57
N MET A 164 -0.50 2.33 9.87
CA MET A 164 0.49 3.11 10.62
C MET A 164 1.90 2.91 10.04
N LEU A 165 2.39 1.66 9.94
CA LEU A 165 3.72 1.38 9.43
C LEU A 165 3.93 1.87 7.99
N ALA A 166 2.92 1.72 7.12
CA ALA A 166 2.97 2.25 5.76
C ALA A 166 3.06 3.77 5.75
N THR A 167 2.21 4.44 6.53
CA THR A 167 2.14 5.91 6.59
C THR A 167 3.44 6.50 7.12
N PHE A 168 3.84 6.11 8.34
CA PHE A 168 5.04 6.67 8.97
C PHE A 168 6.31 6.18 8.29
N GLY A 169 6.35 4.94 7.81
CA GLY A 169 7.47 4.42 7.04
C GLY A 169 7.74 5.26 5.78
N ILE A 170 6.70 5.60 5.01
CA ILE A 170 6.85 6.44 3.82
C ILE A 170 7.19 7.89 4.20
N VAL A 171 6.47 8.48 5.17
CA VAL A 171 6.69 9.87 5.60
C VAL A 171 8.12 10.09 6.10
N LEU A 172 8.68 9.14 6.85
CA LEU A 172 10.07 9.20 7.33
C LEU A 172 11.08 8.82 6.23
N ALA A 173 10.73 7.89 5.33
CA ALA A 173 11.63 7.46 4.27
C ALA A 173 11.83 8.54 3.21
N TYR A 174 10.80 9.35 2.94
CA TYR A 174 10.84 10.37 1.89
C TYR A 174 11.96 11.42 2.06
N PRO A 175 12.09 12.11 3.21
CA PRO A 175 13.19 13.05 3.42
C PRO A 175 14.56 12.36 3.38
N LEU A 176 14.66 11.14 3.95
CA LEU A 176 15.90 10.36 3.89
C LEU A 176 16.26 10.00 2.44
N ALA A 177 15.28 9.61 1.63
CA ALA A 177 15.45 9.32 0.22
C ALA A 177 15.96 10.52 -0.57
N ILE A 178 15.42 11.73 -0.29
CA ILE A 178 15.89 12.97 -0.92
C ILE A 178 17.35 13.23 -0.54
N VAL A 179 17.71 13.12 0.74
CA VAL A 179 19.09 13.34 1.20
C VAL A 179 20.06 12.36 0.52
N VAL A 180 19.70 11.08 0.46
CA VAL A 180 20.51 10.04 -0.19
C VAL A 180 20.61 10.26 -1.70
N ALA A 181 19.51 10.66 -2.35
CA ALA A 181 19.45 10.98 -3.77
C ALA A 181 20.36 12.17 -4.13
N LEU A 182 20.32 13.23 -3.33
CA LEU A 182 21.21 14.39 -3.48
C LEU A 182 22.67 13.99 -3.22
N GLY A 183 22.93 13.17 -2.20
CA GLY A 183 24.26 12.63 -1.90
C GLY A 183 24.87 11.83 -3.06
N ARG A 184 24.05 11.06 -3.79
CA ARG A 184 24.46 10.33 -4.99
C ARG A 184 24.92 11.25 -6.13
N ARG A 185 24.37 12.46 -6.22
CA ARG A 185 24.75 13.49 -7.22
C ARG A 185 25.86 14.43 -6.75
N SER A 186 26.39 14.24 -5.54
CA SER A 186 27.44 15.10 -4.97
C SER A 186 28.77 14.97 -5.74
N SER A 187 29.51 16.08 -5.78
CA SER A 187 30.87 16.13 -6.32
C SER A 187 31.91 15.49 -5.39
N LEU A 188 31.58 15.32 -4.11
CA LEU A 188 32.46 14.69 -3.13
C LEU A 188 32.44 13.15 -3.30
N PRO A 189 33.56 12.51 -3.70
CA PRO A 189 33.57 11.09 -4.04
C PRO A 189 33.23 10.18 -2.86
N ALA A 190 33.59 10.56 -1.64
CA ALA A 190 33.28 9.80 -0.43
C ALA A 190 31.76 9.70 -0.17
N ILE A 191 31.05 10.82 -0.21
CA ILE A 191 29.59 10.88 0.01
C ILE A 191 28.86 10.14 -1.10
N ARG A 192 29.24 10.39 -2.36
CA ARG A 192 28.67 9.74 -3.52
C ARG A 192 28.80 8.21 -3.42
N THR A 193 29.98 7.71 -3.07
CA THR A 193 30.23 6.27 -2.95
C THR A 193 29.43 5.66 -1.81
N LEU A 194 29.36 6.33 -0.65
CA LEU A 194 28.56 5.86 0.49
C LEU A 194 27.07 5.73 0.13
N CYS A 195 26.50 6.73 -0.56
CA CYS A 195 25.10 6.69 -0.99
C CYS A 195 24.84 5.59 -2.03
N ILE A 196 25.73 5.40 -3.01
CA ILE A 196 25.61 4.33 -4.01
C ILE A 196 25.63 2.97 -3.32
N VAL A 197 26.62 2.73 -2.44
CA VAL A 197 26.76 1.47 -1.71
C VAL A 197 25.53 1.20 -0.86
N TYR A 198 25.02 2.20 -0.14
CA TYR A 198 23.78 2.07 0.63
C TYR A 198 22.59 1.64 -0.24
N ILE A 199 22.35 2.32 -1.37
CA ILE A 199 21.21 2.02 -2.25
C ILE A 199 21.32 0.59 -2.81
N GLU A 200 22.48 0.23 -3.34
CA GLU A 200 22.70 -1.08 -3.99
C GLU A 200 22.62 -2.23 -2.98
N LEU A 201 23.23 -2.07 -1.79
CA LEU A 201 23.19 -3.10 -0.75
C LEU A 201 21.77 -3.31 -0.23
N VAL A 202 21.05 -2.23 0.12
CA VAL A 202 19.71 -2.36 0.71
C VAL A 202 18.72 -2.94 -0.29
N ARG A 203 18.82 -2.58 -1.59
CA ARG A 203 17.97 -3.14 -2.65
C ARG A 203 18.30 -4.59 -2.99
N GLY A 204 19.50 -5.07 -2.63
CA GLY A 204 19.91 -6.46 -2.78
C GLY A 204 19.42 -7.39 -1.65
N VAL A 205 18.91 -6.85 -0.54
CA VAL A 205 18.48 -7.63 0.63
C VAL A 205 16.96 -7.80 0.67
N PRO A 206 16.41 -8.98 1.00
CA PRO A 206 14.97 -9.15 1.19
C PRO A 206 14.46 -8.35 2.39
N LEU A 207 13.33 -7.65 2.24
CA LEU A 207 12.69 -6.91 3.35
C LEU A 207 12.43 -7.81 4.56
N ILE A 208 12.02 -9.07 4.33
CA ILE A 208 11.77 -10.04 5.41
C ILE A 208 13.03 -10.25 6.26
N SER A 209 14.21 -10.31 5.65
CA SER A 209 15.48 -10.47 6.37
C SER A 209 15.79 -9.24 7.24
N VAL A 210 15.52 -8.04 6.73
CA VAL A 210 15.68 -6.78 7.48
C VAL A 210 14.74 -6.75 8.69
N LEU A 211 13.48 -7.12 8.49
CA LEU A 211 12.48 -7.18 9.56
C LEU A 211 12.82 -8.23 10.61
N PHE A 212 13.30 -9.40 10.19
CA PHE A 212 13.74 -10.46 11.10
C PHE A 212 14.97 -10.03 11.90
N MET A 213 15.96 -9.44 11.25
CA MET A 213 17.16 -8.89 11.91
C MET A 213 16.76 -7.82 12.94
N ALA A 214 15.89 -6.87 12.58
CA ALA A 214 15.43 -5.81 13.47
C ALA A 214 14.59 -6.35 14.65
N SER A 215 13.78 -7.38 14.43
CA SER A 215 12.85 -7.88 15.45
C SER A 215 13.51 -8.84 16.43
N PHE A 216 14.38 -9.74 15.95
CA PHE A 216 14.90 -10.85 16.73
C PHE A 216 16.41 -10.81 16.96
N MET A 217 17.22 -10.46 15.96
CA MET A 217 18.69 -10.51 16.09
C MET A 217 19.26 -9.25 16.76
N PHE A 218 18.80 -8.06 16.37
CA PHE A 218 19.25 -6.78 16.92
C PHE A 218 19.16 -6.72 18.46
N PRO A 219 18.04 -7.11 19.11
CA PRO A 219 17.98 -7.11 20.57
C PRO A 219 18.97 -8.05 21.26
N LEU A 220 19.53 -9.06 20.59
CA LEU A 220 20.55 -9.95 21.18
C LEU A 220 21.91 -9.26 21.34
N PHE A 221 22.17 -8.21 20.57
CA PHE A 221 23.40 -7.41 20.68
C PHE A 221 23.30 -6.31 21.74
N LEU A 222 22.13 -6.11 22.35
CA LEU A 222 21.90 -5.07 23.34
C LEU A 222 21.86 -5.64 24.77
N PRO A 223 22.26 -4.84 25.78
CA PRO A 223 22.11 -5.23 27.17
C PRO A 223 20.66 -5.57 27.53
N VAL A 224 20.49 -6.59 28.37
CA VAL A 224 19.17 -7.01 28.87
C VAL A 224 18.40 -5.83 29.45
N GLY A 225 17.14 -5.66 29.02
CA GLY A 225 16.26 -4.58 29.48
C GLY A 225 16.47 -3.20 28.84
N LYS A 226 17.42 -3.03 27.91
CA LYS A 226 17.63 -1.75 27.18
C LYS A 226 17.27 -1.80 25.70
N SER A 227 16.61 -2.87 25.24
CA SER A 227 16.25 -2.99 23.83
C SER A 227 15.10 -2.04 23.47
N PRO A 228 15.22 -1.22 22.39
CA PRO A 228 14.12 -0.41 21.89
C PRO A 228 12.91 -1.26 21.56
N ASP A 229 11.71 -0.68 21.67
CA ASP A 229 10.45 -1.37 21.36
C ASP A 229 10.45 -1.98 19.95
N VAL A 230 9.82 -3.15 19.81
CA VAL A 230 9.74 -3.89 18.54
C VAL A 230 9.18 -2.99 17.43
N LEU A 231 8.18 -2.18 17.75
CA LEU A 231 7.54 -1.29 16.78
C LEU A 231 8.53 -0.28 16.20
N VAL A 232 9.35 0.33 17.05
CA VAL A 232 10.36 1.32 16.64
C VAL A 232 11.40 0.65 15.75
N ARG A 233 11.87 -0.55 16.12
CA ARG A 233 12.86 -1.29 15.33
C ARG A 233 12.33 -1.64 13.94
N VAL A 234 11.08 -2.11 13.86
CA VAL A 234 10.39 -2.42 12.60
C VAL A 234 10.22 -1.15 11.76
N LEU A 235 9.77 -0.04 12.38
CA LEU A 235 9.57 1.23 11.68
C LEU A 235 10.87 1.77 11.10
N VAL A 236 11.98 1.72 11.86
CA VAL A 236 13.31 2.12 11.38
C VAL A 236 13.76 1.23 10.22
N GLY A 237 13.62 -0.11 10.35
CA GLY A 237 13.97 -1.05 9.29
C GLY A 237 13.22 -0.79 7.98
N ILE A 238 11.90 -0.59 8.06
CA ILE A 238 11.05 -0.24 6.91
C ILE A 238 11.45 1.12 6.33
N THR A 239 11.70 2.12 7.19
CA THR A 239 12.07 3.48 6.76
C THR A 239 13.38 3.47 5.95
N LEU A 240 14.42 2.80 6.45
CA LEU A 240 15.70 2.67 5.75
C LEU A 240 15.52 1.92 4.42
N PHE A 241 14.82 0.78 4.46
CA PHE A 241 14.55 -0.01 3.26
C PHE A 241 13.80 0.82 2.20
N SER A 242 12.66 1.41 2.55
CA SER A 242 11.86 2.24 1.65
C SER A 242 12.63 3.46 1.16
N ALA A 243 13.49 4.07 1.97
CA ALA A 243 14.30 5.21 1.55
C ALA A 243 15.29 4.86 0.44
N ALA A 244 15.89 3.66 0.46
CA ALA A 244 16.80 3.22 -0.61
C ALA A 244 16.06 3.05 -1.95
N TYR A 245 14.87 2.46 -1.94
CA TYR A 245 14.06 2.31 -3.16
C TYR A 245 13.55 3.66 -3.68
N LEU A 246 13.08 4.54 -2.79
CA LEU A 246 12.65 5.89 -3.16
C LEU A 246 13.82 6.74 -3.67
N ALA A 247 15.01 6.63 -3.07
CA ALA A 247 16.18 7.36 -3.50
C ALA A 247 16.60 6.99 -4.93
N GLU A 248 16.48 5.72 -5.31
CA GLU A 248 16.71 5.28 -6.68
C GLU A 248 15.74 5.96 -7.66
N VAL A 249 14.44 5.91 -7.35
CA VAL A 249 13.38 6.48 -8.20
C VAL A 249 13.52 7.99 -8.36
N VAL A 250 13.90 8.71 -7.30
CA VAL A 250 14.10 10.17 -7.35
C VAL A 250 15.38 10.53 -8.12
N SER A 251 16.37 9.64 -8.14
CA SER A 251 17.67 9.91 -8.72
C SER A 251 17.84 9.44 -10.16
N GLY A 252 17.02 8.50 -10.63
CA GLY A 252 16.93 8.04 -12.02
C GLY A 252 16.12 9.01 -12.86
#